data_AF-A0AAU8EVS4-F1
#
_entry.id   AF-A0AAU8EVS4-F1
#
_cell.length_a   1.000
_cell.length_b   1.000
_cell.length_c   1.000
_cell.angle_alpha   90.00
_cell.angle_beta   90.00
_cell.angle_gamma   90.00
#
_symmetry.space_group_name_H-M   'P 1'
#
loop_
_entity.id
_entity.type
_entity.pdbx_description
1 polymer ?
#
loop_
_entity_poly.entity_id
_entity_poly.type
_entity_poly.pdbx_seq_one_letter_code
_entity_poly.pdbx_strand_id
1 'polypeptide(L)' 'MTRLSRPTVYRLLRTGELPSLRFGRSYRVTEEAVDEYIARAAGHNRNQPDPPSTTPMQPPHEF' A
#
# COMPACT_ATOMS: atom_id res chain seq x y z
N MET A 1 14.94 -7.38 -7.10
CA MET A 1 14.35 -8.20 -6.01
C MET A 1 14.72 -7.57 -4.67
N THR A 2 13.78 -6.87 -4.06
CA THR A 2 13.95 -6.14 -2.79
C THR A 2 13.00 -6.76 -1.77
N ARG A 3 13.53 -7.24 -0.64
CA ARG A 3 12.74 -8.00 0.35
C ARG A 3 12.60 -7.21 1.63
N LEU A 4 11.36 -6.98 2.05
CA LEU A 4 11.04 -6.33 3.31
C LEU A 4 10.78 -7.36 4.41
N SER A 5 11.16 -7.03 5.64
CA SER A 5 10.89 -7.84 6.82
C SER A 5 9.42 -7.73 7.24
N ARG A 6 8.83 -8.82 7.74
CA ARG A 6 7.44 -8.87 8.27
C ARG A 6 7.08 -7.73 9.25
N PRO A 7 7.93 -7.33 10.22
CA PRO A 7 7.64 -6.19 11.11
C PRO A 7 7.57 -4.85 10.36
N THR A 8 8.39 -4.67 9.33
CA THR A 8 8.37 -3.47 8.48
C THR A 8 7.06 -3.41 7.72
N VAL A 9 6.65 -4.51 7.09
CA VAL A 9 5.35 -4.59 6.41
C VAL A 9 4.20 -4.32 7.38
N TYR A 10 4.26 -4.87 8.59
CA TYR A 10 3.24 -4.64 9.62
C TYR A 10 3.17 -3.19 10.09
N ARG A 11 4.31 -2.51 10.22
CA ARG A 11 4.37 -1.09 10.55
C ARG A 11 3.72 -0.25 9.45
N LEU A 12 4.06 -0.50 8.18
CA LEU A 12 3.51 0.24 7.04
C LEU A 12 2.00 0.02 6.86
N LEU A 13 1.53 -1.21 7.12
CA LEU A 13 0.12 -1.54 7.21
C LEU A 13 -0.60 -0.74 8.30
N ARG A 14 0.00 -0.64 9.48
CA ARG A 14 -0.60 0.04 10.63
C ARG A 14 -0.56 1.57 10.48
N THR A 15 0.45 2.12 9.82
CA THR A 15 0.55 3.57 9.54
C THR A 15 -0.29 4.01 8.35
N GLY A 16 -0.86 3.07 7.58
CA GLY A 16 -1.65 3.37 6.38
C GLY A 16 -0.79 3.75 5.17
N GLU A 17 0.52 3.53 5.25
CA GLU A 17 1.48 3.87 4.20
C GLU A 17 1.50 2.81 3.09
N LEU A 18 1.01 1.60 3.39
CA LEU A 18 0.87 0.51 2.43
C LEU A 18 -0.62 0.17 2.21
N PRO A 19 -1.12 0.24 0.97
CA PRO A 19 -2.49 -0.15 0.64
C PRO A 19 -2.73 -1.61 1.05
N SER A 20 -3.79 -1.88 1.82
CA SER A 20 -4.08 -3.24 2.25
C SER A 20 -5.55 -3.53 2.45
N LEU A 21 -5.90 -4.79 2.20
CA LEU A 21 -7.23 -5.33 2.42
C LEU A 21 -7.25 -6.21 3.66
N ARG A 22 -8.24 -6.02 4.53
CA ARG A 22 -8.48 -6.87 5.69
C ARG A 22 -9.34 -8.06 5.29
N PHE A 23 -8.78 -9.25 5.42
CA PHE A 23 -9.48 -10.52 5.26
C PHE A 23 -9.49 -11.25 6.61
N GLY A 24 -10.60 -11.11 7.35
CA GLY A 24 -10.71 -11.62 8.71
C GLY A 24 -9.64 -11.03 9.63
N ARG A 25 -8.77 -11.88 10.20
CA ARG A 25 -7.67 -11.47 11.10
C ARG A 25 -6.36 -11.18 10.35
N SER A 26 -6.34 -11.35 9.02
CA SER A 26 -5.15 -11.17 8.20
C SER A 26 -5.27 -9.92 7.34
N TYR A 27 -4.11 -9.32 7.07
CA TYR A 27 -3.98 -8.26 6.08
C TYR A 27 -3.42 -8.87 4.80
N ARG A 28 -4.03 -8.50 3.67
CA ARG A 28 -3.58 -8.83 2.33
C ARG A 28 -3.09 -7.55 1.68
N VAL A 29 -1.95 -7.65 1.03
CA VAL A 29 -1.32 -6.55 0.29
C VAL A 29 -1.11 -7.07 -1.11
N THR A 30 -1.44 -6.28 -2.13
CA THR A 30 -1.14 -6.62 -3.52
C THR A 30 0.35 -6.47 -3.77
N GLU A 31 0.91 -7.28 -4.67
CA GLU A 31 2.33 -7.16 -5.02
C GLU A 31 2.65 -5.80 -5.64
N GLU A 32 1.72 -5.26 -6.44
CA GLU A 32 1.82 -3.92 -7.04
C GLU A 32 1.93 -2.81 -5.98
N ALA A 33 1.13 -2.88 -4.90
CA ALA A 33 1.21 -1.91 -3.81
C ALA A 33 2.54 -1.98 -3.05
N VAL A 34 3.14 -3.17 -2.95
CA VAL A 34 4.48 -3.35 -2.38
C VAL A 34 5.55 -2.81 -3.32
N ASP A 35 5.42 -3.10 -4.62
CA ASP A 35 6.37 -2.66 -5.63
C ASP A 35 6.38 -1.14 -5.75
N GLU A 36 5.21 -0.50 -5.85
CA GLU A 36 5.07 0.95 -5.83
C GLU A 36 5.65 1.56 -4.56
N TYR A 37 5.40 0.96 -3.39
CA TYR A 37 5.96 1.43 -2.13
C TYR A 37 7.49 1.37 -2.12
N ILE A 38 8.07 0.27 -2.62
CA ILE A 38 9.52 0.12 -2.69
C ILE A 38 10.12 1.05 -3.74
N ALA A 39 9.50 1.19 -4.91
CA ALA A 39 9.91 2.11 -5.97
C ALA A 39 9.86 3.56 -5.48
N ARG A 40 8.80 3.92 -4.75
CA ARG A 40 8.65 5.19 -4.06
C ARG A 40 9.75 5.36 -3.03
N ALA A 41 9.93 4.45 -2.06
CA ALA A 41 10.97 4.55 -1.03
C ALA A 41 12.40 4.60 -1.59
N ALA A 42 12.66 3.93 -2.72
CA ALA A 42 13.93 4.01 -3.43
C ALA A 42 14.14 5.38 -4.11
N GLY A 43 13.07 6.05 -4.53
CA GLY A 43 13.07 7.42 -5.04
C GLY A 43 12.85 8.51 -3.98
N HIS A 44 12.40 8.16 -2.77
CA HIS A 44 11.91 9.10 -1.76
C HIS A 44 13.00 9.59 -0.81
N ASN A 45 13.93 10.36 -1.35
CA ASN A 45 14.71 11.32 -0.59
C ASN A 45 14.03 12.70 -0.70
N ARG A 46 13.34 13.11 0.38
CA ARG A 46 13.03 14.48 0.87
C ARG A 46 11.70 15.23 0.68
N ASN A 47 10.74 14.88 -0.17
CA ASN A 47 9.46 15.64 -0.20
C ASN A 47 8.32 14.85 -0.83
N GLN A 48 7.33 14.40 -0.06
CA GLN A 48 6.02 14.07 -0.62
C GLN A 48 4.91 14.87 0.05
N PRO A 49 4.12 15.62 -0.74
CA PRO A 49 2.76 15.93 -0.36
C PRO A 49 1.89 14.66 -0.42
N ASP A 50 0.80 14.73 0.31
CA ASP A 50 -0.17 13.69 0.61
C ASP A 50 -0.72 13.04 -0.69
N PRO A 51 -1.01 11.73 -0.71
CA PRO A 51 -1.58 11.10 -1.90
C PRO A 51 -2.97 11.69 -2.20
N PRO A 52 -3.34 11.90 -3.49
CA PRO A 52 -4.69 12.28 -3.83
C PRO A 52 -5.63 11.18 -3.36
N SER A 53 -6.71 11.56 -2.68
CA SER A 53 -7.79 10.66 -2.25
C SER A 53 -8.25 9.84 -3.46
N THR A 54 -7.71 8.63 -3.59
CA THR A 54 -8.19 7.67 -4.59
C THR A 54 -9.53 7.18 -4.07
N THR A 55 -10.59 7.80 -4.59
CA THR A 55 -11.95 7.28 -4.58
C THR A 55 -11.89 5.76 -4.78
N PRO A 56 -12.49 4.94 -3.90
CA PRO A 56 -12.56 3.52 -4.15
C PRO A 56 -13.26 3.33 -5.49
N MET A 57 -12.57 2.77 -6.48
CA MET A 57 -13.18 2.31 -7.72
C MET A 57 -14.28 1.31 -7.33
N GLN A 58 -15.52 1.78 -7.32
CA GLN A 58 -16.67 0.90 -7.20
C GLN A 58 -16.66 -0.04 -8.42
N PRO A 59 -16.91 -1.35 -8.26
CA PRO A 59 -17.18 -2.21 -9.39
C PRO A 59 -18.40 -1.65 -10.15
N PRO A 60 -18.47 -1.82 -11.48
CA PRO A 60 -19.58 -1.29 -12.25
C PRO A 60 -20.89 -1.86 -11.69
N HIS A 61 -21.79 -0.97 -11.26
CA HIS A 61 -23.18 -1.33 -11.00
C HIS A 61 -23.77 -1.72 -12.35
N GLU A 62 -23.84 -3.02 -12.61
CA GLU A 62 -24.63 -3.59 -13.68
C GLU A 62 -26.11 -3.30 -13.37
N PHE A 63 -26.74 -2.48 -14.20
CA PHE A 63 -28.20 -2.38 -14.35
C PHE A 63 -28.56 -2.81 -15.77
#